data_AF-J9G729-F1
#
_entry.id   AF-J9G729-F1
#
_cell.length_a   1.000
_cell.length_b   1.000
_cell.length_c   1.000
_cell.angle_alpha   90.00
_cell.angle_beta   90.00
_cell.angle_gamma   90.00
#
_symmetry.space_group_name_H-M   'P 1'
#
loop_
_entity.id
_entity.type
_entity.pdbx_description
1 polymer ?
#
loop_
_entity_poly.entity_id
_entity_poly.type
_entity_poly.pdbx_seq_one_letter_code
_entity_poly.pdbx_strand_id
1 'polypeptide(L)'
;GKNIGGLIEEKYDTRQYPYGALARRTIGYVKDNSKSNGNNMIGLEGKYNYILHGNEGSEWKRITVGKKWIPDFDSTIVKAKNGMDLLTTIDINMQDIADKIFRKNLADESDIEGGCVIILDVKTGAIRTMVNLRKNKDGGYNESYNYAIGRAGDPGSVFKLTTLMTLLEDGKVSLQDMVPTFGGEWVHKGVRFKDSYLKNKGDKISVKDGLKISSNHVFRYLACQNYDNDPERFIEKLYEYKLNEQFDFDLMGLAAPKIPKPSDKNWN
;
A
#
# COMPACT_ATOMS: atom_id res chain seq x y z
N GLY A 1 41.90 -24.78 42.19
CA GLY A 1 40.84 -25.62 42.80
C GLY A 1 39.82 -25.99 41.74
N LYS A 2 39.16 -27.14 41.86
CA LYS A 2 38.46 -27.86 40.77
C LYS A 2 37.17 -27.21 40.21
N ASN A 3 36.84 -25.94 40.52
CA ASN A 3 35.59 -25.27 40.10
C ASN A 3 35.79 -23.78 39.73
N ILE A 4 36.67 -23.46 38.76
CA ILE A 4 36.89 -22.06 38.31
C ILE A 4 35.96 -21.69 37.13
N GLY A 5 35.32 -22.67 36.48
CA GLY A 5 34.44 -22.44 35.34
C GLY A 5 33.04 -23.02 35.54
N GLY A 6 32.03 -22.29 35.07
CA GLY A 6 30.67 -22.77 34.87
C GLY A 6 30.14 -22.15 33.58
N LEU A 7 29.53 -22.96 32.71
CA LEU A 7 28.83 -22.48 31.53
C LEU A 7 27.42 -22.07 31.97
N ILE A 8 27.06 -20.80 31.77
CA ILE A 8 25.70 -20.33 31.90
C ILE A 8 25.17 -20.19 30.48
N GLU A 9 24.18 -21.00 30.15
CA GLU A 9 23.49 -20.94 28.87
C GLU A 9 22.29 -19.99 29.01
N GLU A 10 22.25 -18.97 28.16
CA GLU A 10 21.09 -18.12 27.99
C GLU A 10 20.55 -18.36 26.59
N LYS A 11 19.30 -18.83 26.51
CA LYS A 11 18.62 -19.09 25.25
C LYS A 11 17.98 -17.79 24.75
N TYR A 12 18.27 -17.44 23.51
CA TYR A 12 17.65 -16.32 22.82
C TYR A 12 16.99 -16.83 21.54
N ASP A 13 15.73 -16.46 21.33
CA ASP A 13 15.02 -16.76 20.09
C ASP A 13 15.32 -15.68 19.05
N THR A 14 15.55 -16.09 17.80
CA THR A 14 15.85 -15.18 16.68
C THR A 14 14.86 -15.41 15.55
N ARG A 15 14.32 -14.32 15.01
CA ARG A 15 13.37 -14.38 13.89
C ARG A 15 14.08 -14.81 12.60
N GLN A 16 13.62 -15.90 11.99
CA GLN A 16 14.11 -16.41 10.72
C GLN A 16 13.16 -16.02 9.57
N TYR A 17 13.72 -15.69 8.40
CA TYR A 17 12.96 -15.32 7.20
C TYR A 17 13.33 -16.27 6.05
N PRO A 18 12.57 -17.35 5.84
CA PRO A 18 12.92 -18.40 4.87
C PRO A 18 13.11 -17.89 3.43
N TYR A 19 12.37 -16.83 3.07
CA TYR A 19 12.42 -16.20 1.74
C TYR A 19 13.28 -14.92 1.70
N GLY A 20 14.12 -14.70 2.72
CA GLY A 20 15.08 -13.61 2.77
C GLY A 20 14.43 -12.22 2.62
N ALA A 21 14.67 -11.58 1.49
CA ALA A 21 14.23 -10.22 1.19
C ALA A 21 12.83 -10.13 0.56
N LEU A 22 12.21 -11.25 0.20
CA LEU A 22 10.89 -11.26 -0.44
C LEU A 22 9.81 -10.75 0.53
N ALA A 23 8.99 -9.80 0.08
CA ALA A 23 7.93 -9.18 0.89
C ALA A 23 8.43 -8.57 2.21
N ARG A 24 9.74 -8.26 2.32
CA ARG A 24 10.38 -7.83 3.57
C ARG A 24 9.71 -6.62 4.19
N ARG A 25 9.17 -5.69 3.37
CA ARG A 25 8.50 -4.50 3.89
C ARG A 25 7.08 -4.79 4.35
N THR A 26 6.40 -5.72 3.67
CA THR A 26 5.04 -6.16 3.98
C THR A 26 5.03 -7.01 5.26
N ILE A 27 5.91 -8.03 5.33
CA ILE A 27 6.08 -8.86 6.53
C ILE A 27 6.65 -8.01 7.68
N GLY A 28 7.68 -7.22 7.40
CA GLY A 28 8.38 -6.44 8.41
C GLY A 28 9.42 -7.24 9.16
N TYR A 29 9.89 -6.71 10.29
CA TYR A 29 10.93 -7.35 11.08
C TYR A 29 10.86 -7.00 12.56
N VAL A 30 11.32 -7.94 13.39
CA VAL A 30 11.51 -7.75 14.82
C VAL A 30 12.83 -7.01 15.05
N LYS A 31 12.79 -5.91 15.80
CA LYS A 31 13.96 -5.19 16.31
C LYS A 31 14.06 -5.36 17.82
N ASP A 32 15.28 -5.40 18.34
CA ASP A 32 15.53 -5.37 19.78
C ASP A 32 15.12 -4.00 20.34
N ASN A 33 14.01 -3.99 21.11
CA ASN A 33 13.46 -2.78 21.69
C ASN A 33 14.32 -2.23 22.85
N SER A 34 15.26 -3.01 23.40
CA SER A 34 16.15 -2.54 24.47
C SER A 34 17.21 -1.53 24.00
N LYS A 35 17.46 -1.47 22.68
CA LYS A 35 18.51 -0.63 22.06
C LYS A 35 17.97 0.40 21.09
N SER A 36 16.65 0.55 20.97
CA SER A 36 16.05 1.41 19.95
C SER A 36 15.29 2.59 20.55
N ASN A 37 15.74 3.80 20.21
CA ASN A 37 15.01 5.04 20.48
C ASN A 37 13.99 5.26 19.35
N GLY A 38 12.84 4.58 19.40
CA GLY A 38 11.74 4.83 18.46
C GLY A 38 10.76 3.68 18.25
N ASN A 39 9.62 4.00 17.66
CA ASN A 39 8.57 3.04 17.32
C ASN A 39 9.02 2.18 16.12
N ASN A 40 9.46 0.95 16.39
CA ASN A 40 10.06 0.03 15.41
C ASN A 40 9.06 -0.84 14.65
N MET A 41 7.77 -0.53 14.76
CA MET A 41 6.70 -1.35 14.19
C MET A 41 6.69 -1.21 12.67
N ILE A 42 7.12 -2.26 11.97
CA ILE A 42 7.15 -2.31 10.50
C ILE A 42 6.43 -3.57 10.06
N GLY A 43 5.61 -3.42 9.01
CA GLY A 43 4.89 -4.54 8.42
C GLY A 43 3.91 -5.19 9.38
N LEU A 44 3.58 -6.44 9.07
CA LEU A 44 2.73 -7.29 9.90
C LEU A 44 3.37 -7.61 11.26
N GLU A 45 4.68 -7.81 11.32
CA GLU A 45 5.41 -8.01 12.59
C GLU A 45 5.15 -6.87 13.57
N GLY A 46 5.22 -5.62 13.09
CA GLY A 46 4.95 -4.44 13.90
C GLY A 46 3.49 -4.31 14.31
N LYS A 47 2.57 -4.44 13.34
CA LYS A 47 1.13 -4.31 13.60
C LYS A 47 0.63 -5.36 14.58
N TYR A 48 1.03 -6.61 14.37
CA TYR A 48 0.54 -7.77 15.11
C TYR A 48 1.47 -8.19 16.24
N ASN A 49 2.44 -7.35 16.62
CA ASN A 49 3.37 -7.65 17.71
C ASN A 49 2.62 -8.11 18.98
N TYR A 50 1.49 -7.48 19.30
CA TYR A 50 0.67 -7.80 20.47
C TYR A 50 0.18 -9.26 20.53
N ILE A 51 -0.04 -9.91 19.38
CA ILE A 51 -0.37 -11.35 19.33
C ILE A 51 0.85 -12.24 19.10
N LEU A 52 1.86 -11.74 18.38
CA LEU A 52 3.03 -12.51 17.98
C LEU A 52 4.03 -12.73 19.12
N HIS A 53 4.18 -11.77 20.03
CA HIS A 53 5.20 -11.84 21.09
C HIS A 53 4.86 -12.79 22.26
N GLY A 54 3.58 -13.11 22.45
CA GLY A 54 3.14 -13.94 23.58
C GLY A 54 3.25 -13.24 24.93
N ASN A 55 3.52 -14.00 26.00
CA ASN A 55 3.75 -13.45 27.33
C ASN A 55 5.05 -14.00 27.91
N GLU A 56 5.90 -13.12 28.43
CA GLU A 56 7.15 -13.49 29.08
C GLU A 56 6.90 -14.31 30.35
N GLY A 57 7.78 -15.29 30.58
CA GLY A 57 7.86 -16.01 31.84
C GLY A 57 8.80 -15.31 32.81
N SER A 58 8.78 -15.73 34.07
CA SER A 58 9.72 -15.27 35.08
C SER A 58 10.16 -16.43 35.97
N GLU A 59 11.46 -16.45 36.28
CA GLU A 59 12.04 -17.38 37.23
C GLU A 59 12.82 -16.60 38.29
N TRP A 60 12.78 -17.09 39.52
CA TRP A 60 13.59 -16.51 40.59
C TRP A 60 15.02 -17.06 40.50
N LYS A 61 15.99 -16.18 40.73
CA LYS A 61 17.40 -16.52 40.83
C LYS A 61 17.94 -16.08 42.19
N ARG A 62 18.82 -16.88 42.77
CA ARG A 62 19.53 -16.57 44.03
C ARG A 62 20.98 -16.20 43.77
N ILE A 63 21.51 -15.29 44.56
CA ILE A 63 22.91 -14.91 44.52
C ILE A 63 23.69 -15.82 45.48
N THR A 64 24.69 -16.52 44.96
CA THR A 64 25.63 -17.32 45.77
C THR A 64 26.60 -16.42 46.54
N VAL A 65 27.28 -16.97 47.56
CA VAL A 65 28.34 -16.27 48.30
C VAL A 65 29.45 -15.72 47.38
N GLY A 66 29.68 -16.37 46.23
CA GLY A 66 30.60 -15.92 45.18
C GLY A 66 30.02 -14.88 44.20
N LYS A 67 28.90 -14.23 44.52
CA LYS A 67 28.18 -13.25 43.67
C LYS A 67 27.71 -13.77 42.31
N LYS A 68 27.51 -15.09 42.16
CA LYS A 68 26.93 -15.69 40.94
C LYS A 68 25.44 -15.93 41.10
N TRP A 69 24.66 -15.65 40.07
CA TRP A 69 23.24 -15.98 39.99
C TRP A 69 23.05 -17.47 39.67
N ILE A 70 22.22 -18.16 40.44
CA ILE A 70 21.78 -19.54 40.20
C ILE A 70 20.25 -19.61 40.23
N PRO A 71 19.61 -20.51 39.45
CA PRO A 71 18.17 -20.70 39.53
C PRO A 71 17.73 -21.06 40.96
N ASP A 72 16.59 -20.50 41.39
CA ASP A 72 15.99 -20.81 42.68
C ASP A 72 14.90 -21.89 42.52
N PHE A 73 15.30 -23.15 42.69
CA PHE A 73 14.41 -24.30 42.48
C PHE A 73 13.26 -24.40 43.50
N ASP A 74 13.38 -23.71 44.64
CA ASP A 74 12.35 -23.69 45.69
C ASP A 74 11.26 -22.62 45.42
N SER A 75 11.50 -21.74 44.44
CA SER A 75 10.61 -20.63 44.11
C SER A 75 9.68 -20.96 42.94
N THR A 76 8.55 -20.24 42.87
CA THR A 76 7.56 -20.45 41.79
C THR A 76 8.10 -19.92 40.46
N ILE A 77 7.94 -20.72 39.40
CA ILE A 77 8.28 -20.35 38.02
C ILE A 77 7.00 -19.96 37.28
N VAL A 78 6.98 -18.76 36.70
CA VAL A 78 5.96 -18.35 35.74
C VAL A 78 6.42 -18.78 34.36
N LYS A 79 5.74 -19.75 33.75
CA LYS A 79 6.08 -20.21 32.40
C LYS A 79 5.71 -19.14 31.35
N ALA A 80 6.59 -18.94 30.38
CA ALA A 80 6.28 -18.14 29.20
C ALA A 80 5.12 -18.77 28.41
N LYS A 81 4.32 -17.94 27.76
CA LYS A 81 3.25 -18.37 26.83
C LYS A 81 3.62 -17.93 25.42
N ASN A 82 3.61 -18.87 24.48
CA ASN A 82 3.88 -18.57 23.08
C ASN A 82 2.86 -17.57 22.53
N GLY A 83 3.30 -16.75 21.59
CA GLY A 83 2.40 -15.93 20.78
C GLY A 83 1.52 -16.79 19.86
N MET A 84 0.61 -16.11 19.17
CA MET A 84 -0.25 -16.71 18.16
C MET A 84 0.40 -16.67 16.78
N ASP A 85 -0.04 -17.58 15.91
CA ASP A 85 0.34 -17.58 14.51
C ASP A 85 -0.47 -16.55 13.71
N LEU A 86 0.19 -15.91 12.74
CA LEU A 86 -0.45 -15.03 11.76
C LEU A 86 -0.39 -15.68 10.39
N LEU A 87 -1.54 -16.11 9.87
CA LEU A 87 -1.68 -16.59 8.50
C LEU A 87 -2.05 -15.41 7.59
N THR A 88 -1.19 -15.12 6.60
CA THR A 88 -1.43 -14.02 5.67
C THR A 88 -2.19 -14.48 4.44
N THR A 89 -2.75 -13.53 3.69
CA THR A 89 -3.39 -13.80 2.38
C THR A 89 -2.40 -13.90 1.23
N ILE A 90 -1.11 -13.64 1.49
CA ILE A 90 -0.06 -13.59 0.47
C ILE A 90 0.17 -14.98 -0.09
N ASP A 91 0.09 -15.09 -1.40
CA ASP A 91 0.52 -16.27 -2.14
C ASP A 91 2.01 -16.13 -2.46
N ILE A 92 2.82 -17.02 -1.91
CA ILE A 92 4.28 -16.95 -2.04
C ILE A 92 4.75 -17.12 -3.48
N ASN A 93 4.07 -17.94 -4.28
CA ASN A 93 4.44 -18.18 -5.67
C ASN A 93 4.14 -16.94 -6.51
N MET A 94 2.97 -16.34 -6.32
CA MET A 94 2.61 -15.10 -7.01
C MET A 94 3.54 -13.95 -6.60
N GLN A 95 3.87 -13.85 -5.30
CA GLN A 95 4.79 -12.85 -4.77
C GLN A 95 6.18 -12.95 -5.39
N ASP A 96 6.76 -14.16 -5.44
CA ASP A 96 8.09 -14.40 -6.04
C ASP A 96 8.12 -14.10 -7.54
N ILE A 97 7.10 -14.55 -8.28
CA ILE A 97 6.98 -14.26 -9.73
C ILE A 97 6.86 -12.75 -9.97
N ALA A 98 6.02 -12.06 -9.22
CA ALA A 98 5.83 -10.61 -9.37
C ALA A 98 7.10 -9.82 -9.00
N ASP A 99 7.80 -10.18 -7.92
CA ASP A 99 9.06 -9.55 -7.52
C ASP A 99 10.13 -9.71 -8.62
N LYS A 100 10.30 -10.91 -9.17
CA LYS A 100 11.26 -11.18 -10.25
C LYS A 100 10.96 -10.37 -11.51
N ILE A 101 9.70 -10.38 -11.97
CA ILE A 101 9.30 -9.61 -13.16
C ILE A 101 9.49 -8.11 -12.92
N PHE A 102 9.09 -7.62 -11.75
CA PHE A 102 9.17 -6.20 -11.46
C PHE A 102 10.63 -5.73 -11.35
N ARG A 103 11.51 -6.48 -10.68
CA ARG A 103 12.95 -6.21 -10.65
C ARG A 103 13.57 -6.17 -12.04
N LYS A 104 13.20 -7.12 -12.90
CA LYS A 104 13.69 -7.16 -14.29
C LYS A 104 13.30 -5.89 -15.05
N ASN A 105 12.03 -5.52 -15.02
CA ASN A 105 11.55 -4.31 -15.70
C ASN A 105 12.20 -3.03 -15.14
N LEU A 106 12.43 -2.95 -13.83
CA LEU A 106 13.10 -1.81 -13.21
C LEU A 106 14.61 -1.76 -13.49
N ALA A 107 15.24 -2.88 -13.82
CA ALA A 107 16.65 -2.92 -14.21
C ALA A 107 16.87 -2.29 -15.59
N ASP A 108 15.88 -2.39 -16.47
CA ASP A 108 15.92 -1.81 -17.82
C ASP A 108 15.63 -0.29 -17.83
N GLU A 109 15.20 0.27 -16.70
CA GLU A 109 14.74 1.66 -16.57
C GLU A 109 15.55 2.42 -15.51
N SER A 110 16.64 3.08 -15.92
CA SER A 110 17.59 3.72 -15.00
C SER A 110 16.99 4.84 -14.16
N ASP A 111 15.94 5.49 -14.66
CA ASP A 111 15.42 6.73 -14.10
C ASP A 111 14.29 6.50 -13.07
N ILE A 112 13.90 5.24 -12.87
CA ILE A 112 12.84 4.88 -11.92
C ILE A 112 13.44 4.70 -10.52
N GLU A 113 12.95 5.50 -9.56
CA GLU A 113 13.35 5.38 -8.15
C GLU A 113 12.76 4.12 -7.48
N GLY A 114 11.59 3.66 -7.95
CA GLY A 114 10.90 2.53 -7.38
C GLY A 114 9.40 2.55 -7.64
N GLY A 115 8.70 1.60 -7.04
CA GLY A 115 7.25 1.47 -7.12
C GLY A 115 6.72 0.26 -6.38
N CYS A 116 5.47 -0.11 -6.68
CA CYS A 116 4.83 -1.28 -6.11
C CYS A 116 4.04 -2.07 -7.16
N VAL A 117 3.80 -3.34 -6.83
CA VAL A 117 2.87 -4.22 -7.54
C VAL A 117 1.95 -4.83 -6.50
N ILE A 118 0.64 -4.70 -6.71
CA ILE A 118 -0.39 -5.28 -5.86
C ILE A 118 -1.24 -6.23 -6.70
N ILE A 119 -1.46 -7.45 -6.23
CA ILE A 119 -2.43 -8.37 -6.81
C ILE A 119 -3.50 -8.65 -5.78
N LEU A 120 -4.74 -8.34 -6.15
CA LEU A 120 -5.92 -8.42 -5.31
C LEU A 120 -6.88 -9.48 -5.86
N ASP A 121 -7.40 -10.32 -4.97
CA ASP A 121 -8.55 -11.17 -5.25
C ASP A 121 -9.83 -10.32 -5.16
N VAL A 122 -10.46 -10.04 -6.30
CA VAL A 122 -11.60 -9.11 -6.40
C VAL A 122 -12.80 -9.57 -5.57
N LYS A 123 -13.02 -10.88 -5.45
CA LYS A 123 -14.20 -11.41 -4.75
C LYS A 123 -14.07 -11.30 -3.24
N THR A 124 -12.85 -11.48 -2.72
CA THR A 124 -12.60 -11.55 -1.27
C THR A 124 -11.94 -10.28 -0.71
N GLY A 125 -11.37 -9.44 -1.57
CA GLY A 125 -10.50 -8.33 -1.15
C GLY A 125 -9.14 -8.79 -0.62
N ALA A 126 -8.81 -10.07 -0.71
CA ALA A 126 -7.55 -10.61 -0.21
C ALA A 126 -6.38 -10.14 -1.09
N ILE A 127 -5.36 -9.54 -0.47
CA ILE A 127 -4.12 -9.19 -1.17
C ILE A 127 -3.26 -10.45 -1.28
N ARG A 128 -3.11 -10.94 -2.51
CA ARG A 128 -2.30 -12.13 -2.83
C ARG A 128 -0.83 -11.78 -3.02
N THR A 129 -0.54 -10.54 -3.40
CA THR A 129 0.82 -10.08 -3.65
C THR A 129 0.92 -8.60 -3.34
N MET A 130 1.99 -8.21 -2.65
CA MET A 130 2.38 -6.83 -2.40
C MET A 130 3.90 -6.72 -2.46
N VAL A 131 4.40 -6.36 -3.64
CA VAL A 131 5.83 -6.11 -3.88
C VAL A 131 6.08 -4.62 -3.78
N ASN A 132 7.12 -4.22 -3.06
CA ASN A 132 7.54 -2.83 -2.96
C ASN A 132 9.03 -2.72 -3.24
N LEU A 133 9.44 -2.07 -4.32
CA LEU A 133 10.86 -1.96 -4.68
C LEU A 133 11.29 -0.51 -4.72
N ARG A 134 12.40 -0.23 -4.04
CA ARG A 134 13.10 1.06 -4.10
C ARG A 134 14.54 0.84 -4.53
N LYS A 135 15.02 1.72 -5.39
CA LYS A 135 16.40 1.76 -5.85
C LYS A 135 17.32 2.20 -4.71
N ASN A 136 18.37 1.43 -4.51
CA ASN A 136 19.43 1.71 -3.56
C ASN A 136 20.52 2.57 -4.20
N LYS A 137 21.41 3.11 -3.37
CA LYS A 137 22.56 3.91 -3.82
C LYS A 137 23.56 3.11 -4.68
N ASP A 138 23.60 1.79 -4.52
CA ASP A 138 24.44 0.87 -5.29
C ASP A 138 23.80 0.44 -6.62
N GLY A 139 22.60 0.93 -6.94
CA GLY A 139 21.86 0.58 -8.15
C GLY A 139 20.99 -0.66 -8.03
N GLY A 140 21.07 -1.42 -6.93
CA GLY A 140 20.17 -2.55 -6.66
C GLY A 140 18.78 -2.10 -6.21
N TYR A 141 17.85 -3.05 -6.08
CA TYR A 141 16.51 -2.79 -5.55
C TYR A 141 16.27 -3.53 -4.23
N ASN A 142 15.63 -2.88 -3.26
CA ASN A 142 15.19 -3.53 -2.02
C ASN A 142 13.79 -3.08 -1.59
N GLU A 143 13.23 -3.82 -0.64
CA GLU A 143 11.97 -3.45 0.00
C GLU A 143 12.20 -2.54 1.22
N SER A 144 12.74 -1.34 1.02
CA SER A 144 13.02 -0.39 2.12
C SER A 144 11.84 0.53 2.45
N TYR A 145 10.92 0.74 1.51
CA TYR A 145 9.77 1.63 1.63
C TYR A 145 8.51 0.96 1.08
N ASN A 146 7.36 1.15 1.73
CA ASN A 146 6.09 0.58 1.27
C ASN A 146 5.38 1.61 0.38
N TYR A 147 5.57 1.53 -0.94
CA TYR A 147 4.92 2.41 -1.90
C TYR A 147 3.41 2.19 -1.98
N ALA A 148 2.94 0.97 -1.75
CA ALA A 148 1.50 0.66 -1.76
C ALA A 148 0.72 1.42 -0.67
N ILE A 149 1.39 1.75 0.44
CA ILE A 149 0.77 2.34 1.64
C ILE A 149 1.20 3.78 1.90
N GLY A 150 2.50 4.03 1.83
CA GLY A 150 3.07 5.31 2.27
C GLY A 150 3.08 6.41 1.21
N ARG A 151 2.95 6.07 -0.08
CA ARG A 151 3.02 7.05 -1.16
C ARG A 151 1.63 7.55 -1.53
N ALA A 152 1.29 8.75 -1.07
CA ALA A 152 0.19 9.50 -1.65
C ALA A 152 0.57 10.01 -3.05
N GLY A 153 -0.39 10.02 -3.97
CA GLY A 153 -0.19 10.55 -5.30
C GLY A 153 -1.51 10.64 -6.06
N ASP A 154 -1.54 11.52 -7.06
CA ASP A 154 -2.72 11.66 -7.91
C ASP A 154 -2.85 10.44 -8.83
N PRO A 155 -4.04 9.82 -8.93
CA PRO A 155 -4.24 8.61 -9.72
C PRO A 155 -4.08 8.85 -11.23
N GLY A 156 -4.13 10.10 -11.69
CA GLY A 156 -3.98 10.45 -13.10
C GLY A 156 -5.07 9.81 -13.98
N SER A 157 -4.69 9.35 -15.18
CA SER A 157 -5.64 8.83 -16.18
C SER A 157 -6.46 7.62 -15.74
N VAL A 158 -6.04 6.86 -14.72
CA VAL A 158 -6.85 5.73 -14.23
C VAL A 158 -8.17 6.21 -13.62
N PHE A 159 -8.22 7.46 -13.13
CA PHE A 159 -9.42 8.08 -12.57
C PHE A 159 -10.53 8.34 -13.61
N LYS A 160 -10.19 8.38 -14.91
CA LYS A 160 -11.17 8.52 -16.00
C LYS A 160 -12.18 7.38 -16.01
N LEU A 161 -11.76 6.18 -15.59
CA LEU A 161 -12.66 5.03 -15.49
C LEU A 161 -13.73 5.28 -14.41
N THR A 162 -13.35 5.89 -13.29
CA THR A 162 -14.29 6.32 -12.25
C THR A 162 -15.28 7.34 -12.80
N THR A 163 -14.81 8.35 -13.54
CA THR A 163 -15.69 9.32 -14.20
C THR A 163 -16.68 8.64 -15.16
N LEU A 164 -16.20 7.69 -15.97
CA LEU A 164 -17.04 6.95 -16.90
C LEU A 164 -18.09 6.10 -16.17
N MET A 165 -17.69 5.38 -15.13
CA MET A 165 -18.59 4.58 -14.30
C MET A 165 -19.71 5.43 -13.72
N THR A 166 -19.38 6.59 -13.13
CA THR A 166 -20.37 7.55 -12.62
C THR A 166 -21.35 8.04 -13.69
N LEU A 167 -20.87 8.37 -14.89
CA LEU A 167 -21.74 8.80 -16.00
C LEU A 167 -22.67 7.67 -16.49
N LEU A 168 -22.17 6.42 -16.53
CA LEU A 168 -22.95 5.26 -16.94
C LEU A 168 -24.01 4.89 -15.89
N GLU A 169 -23.66 4.91 -14.60
CA GLU A 169 -24.59 4.61 -13.50
C GLU A 169 -25.73 5.61 -13.39
N ASP A 170 -25.44 6.91 -13.59
CA ASP A 170 -26.45 7.95 -13.61
C ASP A 170 -27.24 7.98 -14.94
N GLY A 171 -26.96 7.05 -15.88
CA GLY A 171 -27.64 6.94 -17.16
C GLY A 171 -27.43 8.13 -18.09
N LYS A 172 -26.38 8.93 -17.86
CA LYS A 172 -26.14 10.20 -18.57
C LYS A 172 -25.47 10.00 -19.93
N VAL A 173 -24.79 8.87 -20.12
CA VAL A 173 -24.08 8.54 -21.37
C VAL A 173 -24.15 7.05 -21.70
N SER A 174 -23.90 6.71 -22.96
CA SER A 174 -23.57 5.36 -23.43
C SER A 174 -22.13 5.31 -23.99
N LEU A 175 -21.58 4.11 -24.14
CA LEU A 175 -20.25 3.93 -24.74
C LEU A 175 -20.21 4.32 -26.24
N GLN A 176 -21.36 4.35 -26.90
CA GLN A 176 -21.52 4.68 -28.32
C GLN A 176 -21.77 6.16 -28.56
N ASP A 177 -22.04 6.94 -27.51
CA ASP A 177 -22.30 8.37 -27.64
C ASP A 177 -21.10 9.09 -28.23
N MET A 178 -21.39 10.07 -29.08
CA MET A 178 -20.39 10.81 -29.83
C MET A 178 -20.10 12.15 -29.15
N VAL A 179 -18.85 12.33 -28.75
CA VAL A 179 -18.34 13.54 -28.11
C VAL A 179 -17.64 14.42 -29.14
N PRO A 180 -17.96 15.72 -29.23
CA PRO A 180 -17.25 16.64 -30.12
C PRO A 180 -15.78 16.75 -29.73
N THR A 181 -14.88 16.65 -30.70
CA THR A 181 -13.43 16.70 -30.46
C THR A 181 -12.90 18.13 -30.37
N PHE A 182 -13.55 19.08 -31.05
CA PHE A 182 -13.10 20.46 -31.23
C PHE A 182 -11.64 20.57 -31.71
N GLY A 183 -11.19 19.62 -32.54
CA GLY A 183 -9.79 19.57 -32.98
C GLY A 183 -8.77 19.37 -31.85
N GLY A 184 -9.24 18.92 -30.68
CA GLY A 184 -8.43 18.74 -29.47
C GLY A 184 -8.24 20.00 -28.64
N GLU A 185 -8.94 21.10 -28.92
CA GLU A 185 -8.93 22.30 -28.07
C GLU A 185 -10.35 22.70 -27.66
N TRP A 186 -10.60 22.82 -26.35
CA TRP A 186 -11.90 23.22 -25.83
C TRP A 186 -11.74 24.26 -24.73
N VAL A 187 -12.56 25.32 -24.78
CA VAL A 187 -12.59 26.38 -23.76
C VAL A 187 -13.85 26.21 -22.92
N HIS A 188 -13.67 26.11 -21.61
CA HIS A 188 -14.77 25.97 -20.66
C HIS A 188 -14.53 26.89 -19.47
N LYS A 189 -15.52 27.73 -19.13
CA LYS A 189 -15.45 28.74 -18.06
C LYS A 189 -14.16 29.60 -18.11
N GLY A 190 -13.74 29.99 -19.32
CA GLY A 190 -12.55 30.82 -19.56
C GLY A 190 -11.21 30.07 -19.55
N VAL A 191 -11.19 28.77 -19.22
CA VAL A 191 -9.97 27.95 -19.21
C VAL A 191 -9.88 27.14 -20.50
N ARG A 192 -8.70 27.16 -21.15
CA ARG A 192 -8.43 26.37 -22.36
C ARG A 192 -7.82 25.03 -22.01
N PHE A 193 -8.41 23.97 -22.53
CA PHE A 193 -7.93 22.61 -22.41
C PHE A 193 -7.47 22.09 -23.77
N LYS A 194 -6.39 21.29 -23.77
CA LYS A 194 -5.80 20.71 -24.97
C LYS A 194 -5.63 19.20 -24.83
N ASP A 195 -5.89 18.49 -25.90
CA ASP A 195 -5.69 17.06 -26.03
C ASP A 195 -5.12 16.73 -27.42
N SER A 196 -3.81 16.46 -27.48
CA SER A 196 -3.10 16.18 -28.71
C SER A 196 -3.56 14.90 -29.40
N TYR A 197 -4.15 13.95 -28.67
CA TYR A 197 -4.62 12.69 -29.25
C TYR A 197 -5.83 12.86 -30.18
N LEU A 198 -6.48 14.04 -30.15
CA LEU A 198 -7.67 14.34 -30.95
C LEU A 198 -7.40 15.13 -32.23
N LYS A 199 -6.19 15.63 -32.46
CA LYS A 199 -5.86 16.51 -33.61
C LYS A 199 -6.25 15.96 -34.99
N ASN A 200 -6.34 14.63 -35.13
CA ASN A 200 -6.68 13.96 -36.39
C ASN A 200 -7.83 12.93 -36.22
N LYS A 201 -8.75 13.15 -35.27
CA LYS A 201 -9.84 12.20 -34.97
C LYS A 201 -11.20 12.60 -35.54
N GLY A 202 -11.22 13.55 -36.48
CA GLY A 202 -12.45 14.11 -37.04
C GLY A 202 -13.20 14.97 -36.02
N ASP A 203 -14.44 15.34 -36.34
CA ASP A 203 -15.23 16.29 -35.53
C ASP A 203 -15.82 15.68 -34.26
N LYS A 204 -15.98 14.35 -34.22
CA LYS A 204 -16.54 13.62 -33.08
C LYS A 204 -15.83 12.29 -32.87
N ILE A 205 -15.80 11.83 -31.62
CA ILE A 205 -15.25 10.54 -31.21
C ILE A 205 -16.23 9.83 -30.26
N SER A 206 -16.33 8.50 -30.33
CA SER A 206 -17.16 7.76 -29.38
C SER A 206 -16.56 7.78 -27.97
N VAL A 207 -17.39 7.68 -26.92
CA VAL A 207 -16.90 7.54 -25.53
C VAL A 207 -15.95 6.35 -25.40
N LYS A 208 -16.29 5.22 -26.04
CA LYS A 208 -15.44 4.01 -26.09
C LYS A 208 -14.07 4.29 -26.70
N ASP A 209 -14.01 4.99 -27.83
CA ASP A 209 -12.72 5.28 -28.47
C ASP A 209 -11.94 6.35 -27.71
N GLY A 210 -12.62 7.30 -27.08
CA GLY A 210 -12.04 8.25 -26.12
C GLY A 210 -11.36 7.55 -24.95
N LEU A 211 -11.97 6.49 -24.40
CA LEU A 211 -11.36 5.65 -23.38
C LEU A 211 -10.10 4.94 -23.89
N LYS A 212 -10.16 4.33 -25.09
CA LYS A 212 -9.02 3.60 -25.68
C LYS A 212 -7.78 4.45 -25.83
N ILE A 213 -7.93 5.74 -26.19
CA ILE A 213 -6.82 6.68 -26.31
C ILE A 213 -6.53 7.45 -25.03
N SER A 214 -7.26 7.17 -23.94
CA SER A 214 -7.18 7.90 -22.67
C SER A 214 -7.29 9.42 -22.87
N SER A 215 -8.28 9.88 -23.63
CA SER A 215 -8.46 11.30 -23.94
C SER A 215 -8.86 12.10 -22.70
N ASN A 216 -8.05 13.08 -22.28
CA ASN A 216 -8.42 14.03 -21.23
C ASN A 216 -9.64 14.85 -21.62
N HIS A 217 -9.74 15.21 -22.91
CA HIS A 217 -10.83 16.01 -23.44
C HIS A 217 -12.18 15.31 -23.30
N VAL A 218 -12.28 14.04 -23.73
CA VAL A 218 -13.55 13.29 -23.69
C VAL A 218 -14.12 13.23 -22.27
N PHE A 219 -13.33 12.80 -21.29
CA PHE A 219 -13.83 12.66 -19.92
C PHE A 219 -14.09 14.00 -19.23
N ARG A 220 -13.27 15.02 -19.49
CA ARG A 220 -13.53 16.36 -18.96
C ARG A 220 -14.79 16.96 -19.55
N TYR A 221 -14.96 16.88 -20.87
CA TYR A 221 -16.15 17.39 -21.56
C TYR A 221 -17.41 16.72 -21.00
N LEU A 222 -17.42 15.39 -20.90
CA LEU A 222 -18.56 14.66 -20.36
C LEU A 222 -18.85 15.02 -18.91
N ALA A 223 -17.82 15.14 -18.05
CA ALA A 223 -18.02 15.54 -16.66
C ALA A 223 -18.63 16.94 -16.56
N CYS A 224 -18.08 17.93 -17.25
CA CYS A 224 -18.60 19.30 -17.27
C CYS A 224 -20.04 19.36 -17.78
N GLN A 225 -20.33 18.80 -18.96
CA GLN A 225 -21.67 18.85 -19.55
C GLN A 225 -22.75 18.24 -18.66
N ASN A 226 -22.40 17.27 -17.83
CA ASN A 226 -23.35 16.50 -17.03
C ASN A 226 -23.42 16.90 -15.56
N TYR A 227 -22.40 17.57 -15.03
CA TYR A 227 -22.28 17.88 -13.59
C TYR A 227 -21.90 19.34 -13.29
N ASP A 228 -21.73 20.23 -14.28
CA ASP A 228 -21.40 21.63 -13.99
C ASP A 228 -22.45 22.36 -13.14
N ASN A 229 -23.73 22.02 -13.33
CA ASN A 229 -24.85 22.59 -12.59
C ASN A 229 -25.14 21.84 -11.27
N ASP A 230 -24.53 20.66 -11.10
CA ASP A 230 -24.71 19.79 -9.94
C ASP A 230 -23.40 19.00 -9.68
N PRO A 231 -22.34 19.69 -9.23
CA PRO A 231 -21.06 19.05 -8.97
C PRO A 231 -21.12 18.16 -7.73
N GLU A 232 -22.06 18.43 -6.81
CA GLU A 232 -22.24 17.64 -5.59
C GLU A 232 -22.60 16.20 -5.92
N ARG A 233 -23.51 15.97 -6.88
CA ARG A 233 -23.85 14.63 -7.36
C ARG A 233 -22.64 13.80 -7.82
N PHE A 234 -21.69 14.42 -8.52
CA PHE A 234 -20.48 13.71 -8.95
C PHE A 234 -19.62 13.31 -7.74
N ILE A 235 -19.46 14.23 -6.77
CA ILE A 235 -18.67 13.96 -5.56
C ILE A 235 -19.34 12.91 -4.67
N GLU A 236 -20.66 12.96 -4.50
CA GLU A 236 -21.43 11.96 -3.78
C GLU A 236 -21.19 10.56 -4.36
N LYS A 237 -21.18 10.42 -5.69
CA LYS A 237 -20.87 9.15 -6.35
C LYS A 237 -19.47 8.63 -6.02
N LEU A 238 -18.47 9.50 -5.97
CA LEU A 238 -17.12 9.11 -5.54
C LEU A 238 -17.09 8.63 -4.09
N TYR A 239 -17.94 9.20 -3.24
CA TYR A 239 -18.06 8.81 -1.83
C TYR A 239 -18.84 7.50 -1.67
N GLU A 240 -19.88 7.27 -2.49
CA GLU A 240 -20.57 5.98 -2.59
C GLU A 240 -19.61 4.84 -2.96
N TYR A 241 -18.63 5.12 -3.85
CA TYR A 241 -17.56 4.18 -4.18
C TYR A 241 -16.47 4.07 -3.11
N LYS A 242 -16.61 4.80 -2.00
CA LYS A 242 -15.66 4.84 -0.86
C LYS A 242 -14.26 5.31 -1.25
N LEU A 243 -14.13 6.11 -2.31
CA LEU A 243 -12.82 6.62 -2.75
C LEU A 243 -12.26 7.72 -1.83
N ASN A 244 -13.09 8.27 -0.95
CA ASN A 244 -12.71 9.20 0.10
C ASN A 244 -12.41 8.52 1.44
N GLU A 245 -12.58 7.20 1.55
CA GLU A 245 -12.38 6.47 2.80
C GLU A 245 -10.96 5.87 2.85
N GLN A 246 -10.35 5.98 4.03
CA GLN A 246 -9.21 5.15 4.37
C GLN A 246 -9.74 3.81 4.83
N PHE A 247 -9.50 2.74 4.06
CA PHE A 247 -9.86 1.40 4.49
C PHE A 247 -9.08 1.00 5.74
N ASP A 248 -9.73 0.27 6.65
CA ASP A 248 -9.03 -0.40 7.74
C ASP A 248 -8.11 -1.45 7.12
N PHE A 249 -6.81 -1.19 7.18
CA PHE A 249 -5.80 -1.99 6.54
C PHE A 249 -4.75 -2.42 7.56
N ASP A 250 -4.30 -3.66 7.43
CA ASP A 250 -3.40 -4.29 8.39
C ASP A 250 -2.04 -3.57 8.49
N LEU A 251 -1.62 -2.88 7.44
CA LEU A 251 -0.38 -2.12 7.46
C LEU A 251 -0.61 -0.68 7.88
N MET A 252 0.17 -0.24 8.87
CA MET A 252 0.18 1.14 9.33
C MET A 252 0.76 2.09 8.27
N GLY A 253 0.29 3.34 8.30
CA GLY A 253 0.84 4.43 7.47
C GLY A 253 0.08 4.70 6.18
N LEU A 254 -1.08 4.07 5.98
CA LEU A 254 -1.97 4.40 4.86
C LEU A 254 -2.44 5.85 5.02
N ALA A 255 -2.28 6.66 3.98
CA ALA A 255 -2.76 8.05 4.00
C ALA A 255 -4.25 8.10 3.67
N ALA A 256 -5.00 8.96 4.37
CA ALA A 256 -6.39 9.21 4.02
C ALA A 256 -6.48 9.93 2.66
N PRO A 257 -7.27 9.41 1.70
CA PRO A 257 -7.46 10.08 0.43
C PRO A 257 -8.23 11.39 0.63
N LYS A 258 -7.97 12.38 -0.23
CA LYS A 258 -8.63 13.69 -0.17
C LYS A 258 -9.38 13.95 -1.47
N ILE A 259 -10.71 13.98 -1.38
CA ILE A 259 -11.61 14.37 -2.47
C ILE A 259 -12.39 15.60 -2.00
N PRO A 260 -12.02 16.81 -2.45
CA PRO A 260 -12.72 18.03 -2.08
C PRO A 260 -14.18 17.99 -2.52
N LYS A 261 -15.07 18.55 -1.71
CA LYS A 261 -16.48 18.76 -2.04
C LYS A 261 -16.81 20.25 -2.24
N PRO A 262 -17.92 20.60 -2.93
CA PRO A 262 -18.29 22.00 -3.18
C PRO A 262 -18.37 22.90 -1.93
N SER A 263 -18.71 22.33 -0.77
CA SER A 263 -18.75 23.06 0.50
C SER A 263 -17.38 23.36 1.11
N ASP A 264 -16.30 22.77 0.60
CA ASP A 264 -14.96 22.92 1.17
C ASP A 264 -14.32 24.25 0.74
N LYS A 265 -13.55 24.87 1.65
CA LYS A 265 -12.84 26.12 1.38
C LYS A 265 -11.87 26.07 0.19
N ASN A 266 -11.44 24.87 -0.19
CA ASN A 266 -10.45 24.65 -1.25
C ASN A 266 -11.10 24.12 -2.54
N TRP A 267 -12.42 24.23 -2.69
CA TRP A 267 -13.12 23.92 -3.93
C TRP A 267 -12.80 24.95 -5.02
N ASN A 268 -12.51 24.48 -6.24
CA ASN A 268 -12.15 25.31 -7.39
C ASN A 268 -12.75 24.81 -8.70
#